data_AF-A0A523FV81-F1
#
_entry.id   AF-A0A523FV81-F1
#
_cell.length_a   1.000
_cell.length_b   1.000
_cell.length_c   1.000
_cell.angle_alpha   90.00
_cell.angle_beta   90.00
_cell.angle_gamma   90.00
#
_symmetry.space_group_name_H-M   'P 1'
#
loop_
_entity.id
_entity.type
_entity.pdbx_description
1 polymer ?
#
loop_
_entity_poly.entity_id
_entity_poly.type
_entity_poly.pdbx_seq_one_letter_code
_entity_poly.pdbx_strand_id
1 'polypeptide(L)'
;MRYSTKMLALGTAMGAALAFTGPADAATGKAFYKDKTVKWIIATGTGGGHDYYARLFSRHMEKALPGSTFVTINRPGAGHRIGANLIYAAKPNGLTIGNFTTGLIYAQIMNLKGMRFDLAKMSWIGKGASDIRVVSVAHDSK
;
A
#
# COMPACT_ATOMS: atom_id res chain seq x y z
N MET A 1 22.30 58.52 13.30
CA MET A 1 21.08 59.34 13.21
C MET A 1 20.00 58.60 13.99
N ARG A 2 19.64 59.11 15.16
CA ARG A 2 18.78 58.47 16.17
C ARG A 2 17.34 58.97 15.99
N TYR A 3 16.36 58.08 16.07
CA TYR A 3 14.98 58.45 16.42
C TYR A 3 14.49 57.55 17.58
N SER A 4 14.52 58.14 18.77
CA SER A 4 13.61 57.87 19.91
C SER A 4 12.24 58.48 19.52
N THR A 5 11.03 58.04 19.89
CA THR A 5 10.41 57.74 21.21
C THR A 5 8.95 57.30 20.84
N LYS A 6 8.23 56.34 21.42
CA LYS A 6 7.53 56.30 22.72
C LYS A 6 6.74 54.98 22.83
N MET A 7 6.71 54.41 24.03
CA MET A 7 5.77 53.38 24.47
C MET A 7 4.32 53.89 24.49
N LEU A 8 3.35 53.02 24.17
CA LEU A 8 2.04 53.01 24.82
C LEU A 8 1.61 51.56 25.06
N ALA A 9 1.05 51.33 26.23
CA ALA A 9 0.90 50.04 26.89
C ALA A 9 -0.48 49.38 26.67
N LEU A 10 -0.49 48.07 26.91
CA LEU A 10 -1.52 47.27 27.57
C LEU A 10 -2.94 47.17 26.96
N GLY A 11 -3.30 45.96 26.54
CA GLY A 11 -4.67 45.58 26.16
C GLY A 11 -4.84 44.06 26.06
N THR A 12 -5.14 43.44 27.19
CA THR A 12 -5.41 42.02 27.47
C THR A 12 -6.48 41.39 26.55
N ALA A 13 -6.23 40.20 26.00
CA ALA A 13 -7.25 39.15 25.86
C ALA A 13 -6.61 37.78 25.58
N MET A 14 -6.51 37.03 26.66
CA MET A 14 -6.24 35.61 26.73
C MET A 14 -7.26 34.83 25.88
N GLY A 15 -6.77 34.11 24.87
CA GLY A 15 -7.58 33.25 24.01
C GLY A 15 -6.80 31.99 23.66
N ALA A 16 -6.44 31.22 24.68
CA ALA A 16 -5.86 29.90 24.52
C ALA A 16 -6.91 28.95 23.92
N ALA A 17 -7.04 28.95 22.60
CA ALA A 17 -7.65 27.83 21.88
C ALA A 17 -6.60 26.72 21.80
N LEU A 18 -6.36 26.05 22.93
CA LEU A 18 -5.85 24.69 22.93
C LEU A 18 -6.91 23.85 22.23
N ALA A 19 -6.78 23.72 20.91
CA ALA A 19 -7.51 22.71 20.16
C ALA A 19 -7.22 21.39 20.84
N PHE A 20 -8.26 20.83 21.47
CA PHE A 20 -8.26 19.48 22.01
C PHE A 20 -7.95 18.54 20.84
N THR A 21 -6.67 18.25 20.62
CA THR A 21 -6.26 17.06 19.90
C THR A 21 -6.60 15.91 20.84
N GLY A 22 -7.88 15.53 20.87
CA GLY A 22 -8.31 14.31 21.53
C GLY A 22 -7.43 13.17 21.01
N PRO A 23 -7.13 12.16 21.84
CA PRO A 23 -6.37 11.01 21.39
C PRO A 23 -7.06 10.51 20.14
N ALA A 24 -6.33 10.48 19.01
CA ALA A 24 -6.79 9.74 17.86
C ALA A 24 -7.03 8.34 18.40
N ASP A 25 -8.30 7.97 18.51
CA ASP A 25 -8.71 6.61 18.83
C ASP A 25 -8.07 5.78 17.72
N ALA A 26 -6.89 5.23 18.02
CA ALA A 26 -6.28 4.20 17.24
C ALA A 26 -7.17 2.99 17.51
N ALA A 27 -8.37 3.02 16.92
CA ALA A 27 -9.26 1.90 16.83
C ALA A 27 -8.35 0.75 16.44
N THR A 28 -8.21 -0.22 17.37
CA THR A 28 -7.38 -1.40 17.14
C THR A 28 -7.61 -1.83 15.70
N GLY A 29 -6.56 -2.02 14.89
CA GLY A 29 -6.71 -2.17 13.43
C GLY A 29 -7.81 -3.18 13.04
N LYS A 30 -8.08 -4.15 13.91
CA LYS A 30 -9.24 -5.05 13.89
C LYS A 30 -10.61 -4.36 13.75
N ALA A 31 -10.93 -3.37 14.58
CA ALA A 31 -12.21 -2.65 14.55
C ALA A 31 -12.43 -1.90 13.23
N PHE A 32 -11.36 -1.39 12.61
CA PHE A 32 -11.46 -0.72 11.31
C PHE A 32 -11.94 -1.66 10.20
N TYR A 33 -11.47 -2.91 10.19
CA TYR A 33 -11.79 -3.89 9.15
C TYR A 33 -13.10 -4.65 9.39
N LYS A 34 -13.75 -4.46 10.53
CA LYS A 34 -15.04 -5.10 10.82
C LYS A 34 -16.09 -4.66 9.79
N ASP A 35 -16.80 -5.64 9.23
CA ASP A 35 -17.81 -5.46 8.19
C ASP A 35 -17.27 -4.77 6.91
N LYS A 36 -15.95 -4.82 6.70
CA LYS A 36 -15.30 -4.30 5.50
C LYS A 36 -14.86 -5.42 4.58
N THR A 37 -14.99 -5.16 3.29
CA THR A 37 -14.38 -5.98 2.24
C THR A 37 -13.05 -5.39 1.80
N VAL A 38 -11.98 -6.16 1.96
CA VAL A 38 -10.65 -5.85 1.42
C VAL A 38 -10.51 -6.54 0.06
N LYS A 39 -10.22 -5.76 -0.97
CA LYS A 39 -9.92 -6.27 -2.32
C LYS A 39 -8.44 -6.54 -2.44
N TRP A 40 -8.08 -7.75 -2.81
CA TRP A 40 -6.70 -8.14 -3.09
C TRP A 40 -6.49 -8.27 -4.60
N ILE A 41 -5.80 -7.30 -5.20
CA ILE A 41 -5.46 -7.31 -6.62
C ILE A 41 -4.22 -8.17 -6.85
N ILE A 42 -4.34 -9.16 -7.73
CA ILE A 42 -3.25 -10.08 -8.08
C ILE A 42 -2.84 -9.80 -9.52
N ALA A 43 -1.61 -9.35 -9.76
CA ALA A 43 -1.17 -8.92 -11.09
C ALA A 43 -0.83 -10.08 -12.06
N THR A 44 -1.28 -11.29 -11.77
CA THR A 44 -1.11 -12.50 -12.59
C THR A 44 -2.45 -13.18 -12.87
N GLY A 45 -2.43 -14.18 -13.76
CA GLY A 45 -3.56 -15.09 -13.92
C GLY A 45 -3.79 -15.95 -12.68
N THR A 46 -4.95 -16.62 -12.67
CA THR A 46 -5.37 -17.56 -11.62
C THR A 46 -4.46 -18.80 -11.60
N GLY A 47 -4.24 -19.40 -10.43
CA GLY A 47 -3.50 -20.65 -10.28
C GLY A 47 -1.98 -20.53 -10.30
N GLY A 48 -1.42 -19.33 -10.48
CA GLY A 48 0.02 -19.08 -10.32
C GLY A 48 0.42 -18.88 -8.84
N GLY A 49 1.73 -18.87 -8.55
CA GLY A 49 2.23 -18.69 -7.18
C GLY A 49 1.73 -17.41 -6.48
N HIS A 50 1.58 -16.31 -7.23
CA HIS A 50 1.00 -15.06 -6.72
C HIS A 50 -0.46 -15.19 -6.29
N ASP A 51 -1.25 -16.02 -6.99
CA ASP A 51 -2.67 -16.27 -6.70
C ASP A 51 -2.82 -17.22 -5.51
N TYR A 52 -2.03 -18.30 -5.47
CA TYR A 52 -1.99 -19.21 -4.33
C TYR A 52 -1.64 -18.48 -3.03
N TYR A 53 -0.59 -17.67 -3.07
CA TYR A 53 -0.15 -16.86 -1.93
C TYR A 53 -1.26 -15.91 -1.45
N ALA A 54 -1.88 -15.15 -2.36
CA ALA A 54 -2.93 -14.19 -1.99
C ALA A 54 -4.16 -14.87 -1.37
N ARG A 55 -4.57 -16.02 -1.90
CA ARG A 55 -5.68 -16.82 -1.34
C ARG A 55 -5.33 -17.40 0.03
N LEU A 56 -4.10 -17.87 0.21
CA LEU A 56 -3.62 -18.37 1.50
C LEU A 56 -3.65 -17.26 2.56
N PHE A 57 -3.12 -16.08 2.22
CA PHE A 57 -3.12 -14.94 3.11
C PHE A 57 -4.52 -14.45 3.43
N SER A 58 -5.39 -14.33 2.43
CA SER A 58 -6.79 -13.91 2.61
C SER A 58 -7.49 -14.74 3.70
N ARG A 59 -7.38 -16.07 3.64
CA ARG A 59 -7.96 -16.97 4.66
C ARG A 59 -7.39 -16.76 6.07
N HIS A 60 -6.10 -16.45 6.19
CA HIS A 60 -5.48 -16.19 7.49
C HIS A 60 -5.83 -14.79 8.02
N MET A 61 -5.94 -13.81 7.12
CA MET A 61 -6.32 -12.45 7.48
C MET A 61 -7.74 -12.38 8.02
N GLU A 62 -8.69 -13.12 7.45
CA GLU A 62 -10.06 -13.20 7.98
C GLU A 62 -10.11 -13.78 9.40
N LYS A 63 -9.21 -14.71 9.74
CA LYS A 63 -9.05 -15.21 11.13
C LYS A 63 -8.44 -14.17 12.05
N ALA A 64 -7.45 -13.41 11.57
CA ALA A 64 -6.77 -12.38 12.36
C ALA A 64 -7.60 -11.09 12.53
N LEU A 65 -8.50 -10.83 11.59
CA LEU A 65 -9.40 -9.68 11.52
C LEU A 65 -10.86 -10.18 11.44
N PRO A 66 -11.44 -10.63 12.56
CA PRO A 66 -12.80 -11.16 12.58
C PRO A 66 -13.82 -10.14 12.04
N GLY A 67 -14.74 -10.61 11.20
CA GLY A 67 -15.77 -9.77 10.57
C GLY A 67 -15.30 -9.03 9.32
N SER A 68 -14.04 -9.16 8.91
CA SER A 68 -13.58 -8.69 7.60
C SER A 68 -13.81 -9.75 6.52
N THR A 69 -13.86 -9.32 5.27
CA THR A 69 -13.94 -10.21 4.09
C THR A 69 -12.82 -9.88 3.13
N PHE A 70 -12.07 -10.89 2.68
CA PHE A 70 -10.99 -10.70 1.71
C PHE A 70 -11.37 -11.31 0.37
N VAL A 71 -11.40 -10.48 -0.68
CA VAL A 71 -11.76 -10.91 -2.04
C VAL A 71 -10.57 -10.76 -2.98
N THR A 72 -10.11 -11.89 -3.54
CA THR A 72 -9.02 -11.93 -4.52
C THR A 72 -9.51 -11.62 -5.93
N ILE A 73 -8.81 -10.74 -6.63
CA ILE A 73 -9.15 -10.26 -7.98
C ILE A 73 -7.92 -10.35 -8.88
N ASN A 74 -7.91 -11.28 -9.83
CA ASN A 74 -6.83 -11.41 -10.81
C ASN A 74 -6.94 -10.34 -11.90
N ARG A 75 -5.81 -9.66 -12.17
CA ARG A 75 -5.64 -8.61 -13.20
C ARG A 75 -4.32 -8.80 -13.93
N PRO A 76 -4.20 -9.87 -14.75
CA PRO A 76 -2.98 -10.15 -15.51
C PRO A 76 -2.72 -9.13 -16.61
N GLY A 77 -1.47 -9.14 -17.12
CA GLY A 77 -1.09 -8.49 -18.38
C GLY A 77 0.07 -7.50 -18.24
N ALA A 78 0.73 -7.25 -19.38
CA ALA A 78 1.86 -6.33 -19.52
C ALA A 78 2.98 -6.53 -18.48
N GLY A 79 3.32 -7.79 -18.16
CA GLY A 79 4.35 -8.10 -17.16
C GLY A 79 4.01 -7.55 -15.77
N HIS A 80 2.76 -7.74 -15.31
CA HIS A 80 2.20 -7.25 -14.05
C HIS A 80 1.85 -5.75 -14.00
N ARG A 81 2.15 -4.96 -15.04
CA ARG A 81 1.88 -3.51 -15.04
C ARG A 81 0.40 -3.17 -14.91
N ILE A 82 -0.50 -3.96 -15.50
CA ILE A 82 -1.95 -3.69 -15.42
C ILE A 82 -2.42 -3.75 -13.96
N GLY A 83 -2.12 -4.84 -13.25
CA GLY A 83 -2.46 -4.97 -11.83
C GLY A 83 -1.78 -3.91 -10.96
N ALA A 84 -0.49 -3.64 -11.18
CA ALA A 84 0.23 -2.61 -10.42
C ALA A 84 -0.33 -1.18 -10.62
N ASN A 85 -0.72 -0.84 -11.85
CA ASN A 85 -1.40 0.43 -12.14
C ASN A 85 -2.74 0.53 -11.38
N LEU A 86 -3.50 -0.56 -11.31
CA LEU A 86 -4.78 -0.60 -10.58
C LEU A 86 -4.58 -0.45 -9.06
N ILE A 87 -3.53 -1.07 -8.50
CA ILE A 87 -3.18 -0.93 -7.08
C ILE A 87 -2.80 0.53 -6.78
N TYR A 88 -1.95 1.13 -7.60
CA TYR A 88 -1.52 2.52 -7.42
C TYR A 88 -2.66 3.53 -7.51
N ALA A 89 -3.61 3.29 -8.42
CA ALA A 89 -4.76 4.17 -8.62
C ALA A 89 -5.90 3.95 -7.60
N ALA A 90 -5.78 2.97 -6.70
CA ALA A 90 -6.83 2.67 -5.73
C ALA A 90 -6.98 3.77 -4.69
N LYS A 91 -8.15 3.86 -4.06
CA LYS A 91 -8.38 4.79 -2.95
C LYS A 91 -7.42 4.43 -1.80
N PRO A 92 -6.69 5.41 -1.21
CA PRO A 92 -5.73 5.15 -0.14
C PRO A 92 -6.43 4.97 1.22
N ASN A 93 -7.35 4.01 1.30
CA ASN A 93 -8.19 3.76 2.48
C ASN A 93 -7.95 2.39 3.13
N GLY A 94 -6.89 1.67 2.73
CA GLY A 94 -6.56 0.34 3.28
C GLY A 94 -7.45 -0.81 2.82
N LEU A 95 -8.48 -0.58 1.99
CA LEU A 95 -9.40 -1.63 1.52
C LEU A 95 -9.05 -2.19 0.15
N THR A 96 -7.96 -1.72 -0.45
CA THR A 96 -7.38 -2.31 -1.67
C THR A 96 -5.91 -2.53 -1.43
N ILE A 97 -5.51 -3.80 -1.52
CA ILE A 97 -4.12 -4.25 -1.43
C ILE A 97 -3.80 -5.06 -2.68
N GLY A 98 -2.53 -5.39 -2.89
CA GLY A 98 -2.19 -6.28 -3.98
C GLY A 98 -0.75 -6.69 -4.04
N ASN A 99 -0.46 -7.60 -4.95
CA ASN A 99 0.88 -8.14 -5.18
C ASN A 99 1.22 -8.17 -6.66
N PHE A 100 2.48 -7.86 -6.95
CA PHE A 100 3.10 -7.86 -8.27
C PHE A 100 4.56 -8.30 -8.18
N THR A 101 5.18 -8.61 -9.32
CA THR A 101 6.57 -9.04 -9.37
C THR A 101 7.55 -7.91 -8.98
N THR A 102 8.60 -8.25 -8.26
CA THR A 102 9.72 -7.34 -7.98
C THR A 102 10.43 -6.85 -9.25
N GLY A 103 10.20 -7.53 -10.38
CA GLY A 103 10.62 -7.10 -11.72
C GLY A 103 10.23 -5.65 -12.07
N LEU A 104 9.11 -5.15 -11.51
CA LEU A 104 8.65 -3.78 -11.77
C LEU A 104 9.58 -2.70 -11.19
N ILE A 105 10.40 -3.02 -10.19
CA ILE A 105 11.41 -2.10 -9.65
C ILE A 105 12.44 -1.78 -10.73
N TYR A 106 12.97 -2.81 -11.39
CA TYR A 106 13.90 -2.64 -12.51
C TYR A 106 13.23 -1.91 -13.67
N ALA A 107 11.97 -2.24 -13.96
CA ALA A 107 11.22 -1.55 -15.01
C ALA A 107 11.13 -0.04 -14.74
N GLN A 108 10.91 0.38 -13.48
CA GLN A 108 10.89 1.78 -13.07
C GLN A 108 12.25 2.45 -13.20
N ILE A 109 13.31 1.81 -12.71
CA ILE A 109 14.68 2.32 -12.80
C ILE A 109 15.09 2.51 -14.27
N MET A 110 14.71 1.57 -15.13
CA MET A 110 15.00 1.61 -16.57
C MET A 110 14.05 2.51 -17.37
N ASN A 111 13.10 3.18 -16.70
CA ASN A 111 12.11 4.06 -17.33
C ASN A 111 11.34 3.39 -18.49
N LEU A 112 10.95 2.12 -18.31
CA LEU A 112 10.20 1.39 -19.33
C LEU A 112 8.79 2.00 -19.51
N LYS A 113 8.33 2.10 -20.76
CA LYS A 113 7.01 2.64 -21.07
C LYS A 113 5.87 1.80 -20.45
N GLY A 114 4.74 2.46 -20.16
CA GLY A 114 3.51 1.81 -19.71
C GLY A 114 3.34 1.69 -18.19
N MET A 115 4.26 2.23 -17.40
CA MET A 115 4.07 2.39 -15.96
C MET A 115 3.31 3.69 -15.69
N ARG A 116 2.20 3.57 -14.96
CA ARG A 116 1.38 4.70 -14.50
C ARG A 116 1.39 4.76 -12.97
N PHE A 117 2.42 4.18 -12.37
CA PHE A 117 2.66 4.15 -10.94
C PHE A 117 4.05 4.67 -10.64
N ASP A 118 4.24 5.10 -9.39
CA ASP A 118 5.55 5.35 -8.80
C ASP A 118 5.68 4.48 -7.56
N LEU A 119 6.58 3.48 -7.64
CA LEU A 119 6.81 2.53 -6.55
C LEU A 119 7.34 3.21 -5.27
N ALA A 120 7.99 4.38 -5.40
CA ALA A 120 8.45 5.16 -4.25
C ALA A 120 7.29 5.84 -3.49
N LYS A 121 6.12 5.98 -4.13
CA LYS A 121 4.92 6.59 -3.55
C LYS A 121 3.89 5.57 -3.06
N MET A 122 4.20 4.27 -3.15
CA MET A 122 3.36 3.20 -2.59
C MET A 122 3.60 3.00 -1.11
N SER A 123 2.56 2.60 -0.38
CA SER A 123 2.70 2.07 0.99
C SER A 123 3.00 0.57 0.95
N TRP A 124 4.06 0.15 1.64
CA TRP A 124 4.51 -1.24 1.65
C TRP A 124 4.11 -1.95 2.95
N ILE A 125 3.38 -3.06 2.82
CA ILE A 125 2.95 -3.88 3.98
C ILE A 125 4.06 -4.85 4.41
N GLY A 126 4.77 -5.44 3.44
CA GLY A 126 5.85 -6.38 3.71
C GLY A 126 6.19 -7.28 2.53
N LYS A 127 7.13 -8.20 2.76
CA LYS A 127 7.53 -9.24 1.81
C LYS A 127 6.87 -10.56 2.18
N GLY A 128 5.97 -11.02 1.32
CA GLY A 128 5.18 -12.23 1.56
C GLY A 128 5.89 -13.56 1.31
N ALA A 129 6.88 -13.56 0.41
CA ALA A 129 7.63 -14.76 0.03
C ALA A 129 9.06 -14.37 -0.42
N SER A 130 10.00 -15.30 -0.30
CA SER A 130 11.34 -15.21 -0.86
C SER A 130 11.61 -16.40 -1.76
N ASP A 131 11.98 -16.12 -3.00
CA ASP A 131 12.27 -17.15 -3.98
C ASP A 131 13.78 -17.12 -4.30
N ILE A 132 14.41 -18.29 -4.36
CA ILE A 132 15.78 -18.43 -4.87
C ILE A 132 15.68 -18.51 -6.40
N ARG A 133 16.30 -17.58 -7.12
CA ARG A 133 16.34 -17.60 -8.57
C ARG A 133 17.23 -18.76 -9.03
N VAL A 134 16.66 -19.68 -9.80
CA VAL A 134 17.39 -20.78 -10.42
C VAL A 134 17.54 -20.47 -11.90
N VAL A 135 18.77 -20.59 -12.40
CA VAL A 135 19.05 -20.67 -13.84
C VAL A 135 19.24 -22.14 -14.14
N SER A 136 18.40 -22.69 -15.01
CA SER A 136 18.48 -24.08 -15.43
C SER A 136 18.65 -24.16 -16.94
N VAL A 137 19.24 -25.25 -17.39
CA VAL A 137 19.29 -25.64 -18.79
C VAL A 137 18.54 -26.97 -18.95
N ALA A 138 18.10 -27.32 -20.16
CA ALA A 138 17.44 -28.59 -20.38
C ALA A 138 18.40 -29.75 -20.06
N HIS A 139 17.88 -30.82 -19.45
CA HIS A 139 18.57 -32.11 -19.37
C HIS A 139 19.02 -32.45 -20.81
N ASP A 140 20.33 -32.65 -21.02
CA ASP A 140 20.96 -32.91 -22.33
C ASP A 140 21.28 -31.70 -23.24
N SER A 141 21.41 -30.49 -22.68
CA SER A 141 21.98 -29.36 -23.43
C SER A 141 23.49 -29.53 -23.64
N LYS A 142 23.97 -29.38 -24.88
CA LYS A 142 25.39 -29.42 -25.27
C LYS A 142 26.07 -28.06 -25.14
#